data_AF-A0A7Y5MPJ9-F1
#
_entry.id   AF-A0A7Y5MPJ9-F1
#
_cell.length_a   1.000
_cell.length_b   1.000
_cell.length_c   1.000
_cell.angle_alpha   90.00
_cell.angle_beta   90.00
_cell.angle_gamma   90.00
#
_symmetry.space_group_name_H-M   'P 1'
#
loop_
_entity.id
_entity.type
_entity.pdbx_description
1 polymer ?
#
loop_
_entity_poly.entity_id
_entity_poly.type
_entity_poly.pdbx_seq_one_letter_code
_entity_poly.pdbx_strand_id
1 'polypeptide(L)'
;DPGLVSFLAERGVPLEVCPSANVALGASPSLAEHPVDQLLRAGVRITLNTDDPSLFGVTLSEEIHRVATTFGWTQEQVSEVIGNGWKGRFGRR
;
A
#
# COMPACT_ATOMS: atom_id res chain seq x y z
N ASP A 1 -1.68 1.10 -16.45
CA ASP A 1 -1.73 0.06 -17.50
C ASP A 1 -2.47 -1.16 -16.94
N PRO A 2 -3.67 -1.50 -17.44
CA PRO A 2 -4.45 -2.64 -16.95
C PRO A 2 -3.75 -4.00 -17.12
N GLY A 3 -2.95 -4.18 -18.18
CA GLY A 3 -2.21 -5.42 -18.42
C GLY A 3 -1.14 -5.64 -17.38
N LEU A 4 -0.44 -4.57 -16.97
CA LEU A 4 0.53 -4.63 -15.87
C LEU A 4 -0.14 -4.96 -14.53
N VAL A 5 -1.30 -4.36 -14.24
CA VAL A 5 -2.05 -4.63 -13.01
C VAL A 5 -2.47 -6.10 -12.94
N SER A 6 -3.02 -6.66 -14.04
CA SER A 6 -3.37 -8.08 -14.13
C SER A 6 -2.15 -8.98 -13.89
N PHE A 7 -1.03 -8.67 -14.56
CA PHE A 7 0.20 -9.42 -14.40
C PHE A 7 0.70 -9.45 -12.95
N LEU A 8 0.67 -8.30 -12.25
CA LEU A 8 1.11 -8.21 -10.85
C LEU A 8 0.21 -9.01 -9.91
N ALA A 9 -1.11 -8.94 -10.12
CA ALA A 9 -2.09 -9.72 -9.36
C ALA A 9 -1.91 -11.24 -9.60
N GLU A 10 -1.85 -11.67 -10.86
CA GLU A 10 -1.69 -13.08 -11.25
C GLU A 10 -0.39 -13.69 -10.73
N ARG A 11 0.71 -12.95 -10.79
CA ARG A 11 2.03 -13.41 -10.33
C ARG A 11 2.23 -13.21 -8.83
N GLY A 12 1.33 -12.49 -8.16
CA GLY A 12 1.47 -12.13 -6.75
C GLY A 12 2.75 -11.36 -6.45
N VAL A 13 3.21 -10.51 -7.37
CA VAL A 13 4.38 -9.66 -7.14
C VAL A 13 3.99 -8.59 -6.12
N PRO A 14 4.64 -8.52 -4.94
CA PRO A 14 4.30 -7.52 -3.95
C PRO A 14 4.72 -6.13 -4.41
N LEU A 15 3.85 -5.14 -4.21
CA LEU A 15 4.18 -3.72 -4.33
C LEU A 15 4.34 -3.10 -2.94
N GLU A 16 5.50 -2.52 -2.69
CA GLU A 16 5.80 -1.72 -1.51
C GLU A 16 5.30 -0.29 -1.74
N VAL A 17 4.15 0.05 -1.18
CA VAL A 17 3.47 1.33 -1.45
C VAL A 17 3.68 2.28 -0.26
N CYS A 18 4.04 3.53 -0.55
CA CYS A 18 4.27 4.57 0.46
C CYS A 18 3.34 5.78 0.25
N PRO A 19 2.03 5.68 0.52
CA PRO A 19 1.06 6.69 0.09
C PRO A 19 1.34 8.13 0.56
N SER A 20 1.69 8.34 1.83
CA SER A 20 2.04 9.69 2.31
C SER A 20 3.28 10.26 1.61
N ALA A 21 4.30 9.44 1.38
CA ALA A 21 5.50 9.85 0.64
C ALA A 21 5.19 10.13 -0.83
N ASN A 22 4.34 9.32 -1.46
CA ASN A 22 3.89 9.52 -2.84
C ASN A 22 3.13 10.85 -3.00
N VAL A 23 2.33 11.24 -2.01
CA VAL A 23 1.68 12.56 -1.99
C VAL A 23 2.70 13.68 -1.76
N ALA A 24 3.57 13.54 -0.75
CA ALA A 24 4.58 14.55 -0.42
C ALA A 24 5.56 14.84 -1.57
N LEU A 25 5.89 13.81 -2.37
CA LEU A 25 6.78 13.91 -3.53
C LEU A 25 6.04 14.26 -4.83
N GLY A 26 4.70 14.42 -4.80
CA GLY A 26 3.89 14.79 -5.97
C GLY A 26 3.63 13.66 -6.97
N ALA A 27 3.90 12.40 -6.60
CA ALA A 27 3.55 11.23 -7.41
C ALA A 27 2.06 10.90 -7.38
N SER A 28 1.33 11.39 -6.36
CA SER A 28 -0.13 11.36 -6.30
C SER A 28 -0.65 12.70 -5.76
N PRO A 29 -1.75 13.26 -6.29
CA PRO A 29 -2.21 14.59 -5.87
C PRO A 29 -2.68 14.65 -4.41
N SER A 30 -3.30 13.56 -3.93
CA SER A 30 -3.82 13.43 -2.57
C SER A 30 -3.93 11.95 -2.19
N LEU A 31 -4.14 11.66 -0.91
CA LEU A 31 -4.43 10.29 -0.47
C LEU A 31 -5.72 9.76 -1.10
N ALA A 32 -6.76 10.60 -1.25
CA ALA A 32 -8.04 10.19 -1.84
C ALA A 32 -7.92 9.82 -3.33
N GLU A 33 -6.94 10.38 -4.03
CA GLU A 33 -6.64 10.11 -5.44
C GLU A 33 -5.53 9.07 -5.61
N HIS A 34 -5.00 8.51 -4.52
CA HIS A 34 -3.91 7.54 -4.58
C HIS A 34 -4.39 6.19 -5.15
N PRO A 35 -3.64 5.53 -6.05
CA PRO A 35 -4.07 4.28 -6.69
C PRO A 35 -4.10 3.05 -5.76
N VAL A 36 -3.78 3.20 -4.47
CA VAL A 36 -3.56 2.08 -3.53
C VAL A 36 -4.83 1.25 -3.33
N ASP A 37 -5.98 1.89 -3.24
CA ASP A 37 -7.27 1.20 -3.11
C ASP A 37 -7.64 0.43 -4.38
N GLN A 38 -7.38 1.01 -5.55
CA GLN A 38 -7.62 0.35 -6.83
C GLN A 38 -6.72 -0.88 -7.02
N LEU A 39 -5.44 -0.78 -6.62
CA LEU A 39 -4.50 -1.90 -6.65
C LEU A 39 -4.94 -3.03 -5.72
N LEU A 40 -5.32 -2.71 -4.47
CA LEU A 40 -5.81 -3.70 -3.52
C LEU A 40 -7.07 -4.40 -4.05
N ARG A 41 -8.05 -3.64 -4.57
CA ARG A 41 -9.29 -4.19 -5.14
C ARG A 41 -9.06 -5.03 -6.41
N ALA A 42 -8.00 -4.72 -7.17
CA ALA A 42 -7.59 -5.51 -8.32
C ALA A 42 -6.86 -6.81 -7.94
N GLY A 43 -6.70 -7.10 -6.64
CA GLY A 43 -6.00 -8.29 -6.14
C GLY A 43 -4.47 -8.18 -6.23
N VAL A 44 -3.93 -6.99 -6.48
CA VAL A 44 -2.49 -6.77 -6.41
C VAL A 44 -2.06 -6.90 -4.95
N ARG A 45 -1.04 -7.72 -4.71
CA ARG A 45 -0.45 -7.84 -3.38
C ARG A 45 0.25 -6.54 -3.02
N ILE A 46 -0.34 -5.75 -2.13
CA ILE A 46 0.26 -4.50 -1.65
C ILE A 46 0.72 -4.63 -0.20
N THR A 47 1.75 -3.85 0.15
CA THR A 47 2.14 -3.52 1.52
C THR A 47 2.09 -2.01 1.69
N LEU A 48 1.87 -1.54 2.92
CA LEU A 48 1.99 -0.13 3.28
C LEU A 48 3.31 0.10 4.00
N ASN A 49 4.00 1.18 3.62
CA ASN A 49 5.33 1.52 4.07
C ASN A 49 5.42 3.04 4.28
N THR A 50 6.35 3.48 5.13
CA THR A 50 6.54 4.91 5.45
C THR A 50 7.54 5.62 4.56
N ASP A 51 8.29 4.86 3.75
CA ASP A 51 9.52 5.31 3.10
C ASP A 51 10.53 5.82 4.15
N ASP A 52 10.70 7.14 4.30
CA ASP A 52 11.52 7.77 5.35
C ASP A 52 10.64 8.49 6.41
N PRO A 53 10.41 7.89 7.59
CA PRO A 53 9.64 8.51 8.67
C PRO A 53 10.20 9.85 9.15
N SER A 54 11.52 10.06 9.05
CA SER A 54 12.15 11.31 9.49
C SER A 54 11.86 12.45 8.52
N LEU A 55 11.72 12.14 7.23
CA LEU A 55 11.41 13.09 6.19
C LEU A 55 9.90 13.38 6.08
N PHE A 56 9.06 12.33 6.19
CA PHE A 56 7.62 12.44 5.95
C PHE A 56 6.78 12.56 7.23
N GLY A 57 7.41 12.41 8.41
CA GLY A 57 6.75 12.63 9.70
C GLY A 57 5.58 11.68 9.97
N VAL A 58 5.60 10.48 9.39
CA VAL A 58 4.53 9.49 9.51
C VAL A 58 5.06 8.18 10.09
N THR A 59 4.34 7.64 11.08
CA THR A 59 4.61 6.29 11.60
C THR A 59 3.87 5.25 10.77
N LEU A 60 4.30 3.97 10.80
CA LEU A 60 3.62 2.91 10.04
C LEU A 60 2.15 2.75 10.46
N SER A 61 1.86 2.80 11.76
CA SER A 61 0.47 2.71 12.26
C SER A 61 -0.38 3.87 11.77
N GLU A 62 0.20 5.07 11.67
CA GLU A 62 -0.48 6.24 11.15
C GLU A 62 -0.70 6.15 9.64
N GLU A 63 0.27 5.66 8.88
CA GLU A 63 0.13 5.40 7.44
C GLU A 63 -1.06 4.46 7.17
N ILE A 64 -1.09 3.32 7.88
CA ILE A 64 -2.19 2.36 7.77
C ILE A 64 -3.52 3.01 8.16
N HIS A 65 -3.56 3.76 9.27
CA HIS A 65 -4.78 4.40 9.74
C HIS A 65 -5.31 5.45 8.74
N ARG A 66 -4.43 6.30 8.19
CA ARG A 66 -4.78 7.33 7.21
C ARG A 66 -5.35 6.71 5.94
N VAL A 67 -4.69 5.69 5.39
CA VAL A 67 -5.14 4.99 4.18
C VAL A 67 -6.47 4.29 4.43
N ALA A 68 -6.57 3.52 5.52
CA ALA A 68 -7.79 2.79 5.85
C ALA A 68 -8.99 3.72 6.07
N THR A 69 -8.78 4.86 6.74
CA THR A 69 -9.84 5.86 6.96
C THR A 69 -10.24 6.57 5.66
N THR A 70 -9.26 6.88 4.79
CA THR A 70 -9.50 7.57 3.51
C THR A 70 -10.37 6.73 2.58
N PHE A 71 -10.12 5.42 2.51
CA PHE A 71 -10.81 4.51 1.58
C PHE A 71 -11.88 3.63 2.22
N GLY A 72 -12.13 3.80 3.52
CA GLY A 72 -13.10 3.00 4.27
C GLY A 72 -12.76 1.51 4.29
N TRP A 73 -11.47 1.16 4.45
CA TRP A 73 -11.04 -0.23 4.48
C TRP A 73 -11.60 -0.97 5.70
N THR A 74 -12.02 -2.21 5.47
CA THR A 74 -12.45 -3.11 6.55
C THR A 74 -11.25 -3.63 7.34
N GLN A 75 -11.53 -4.23 8.50
CA GLN A 75 -10.51 -4.88 9.32
C GLN A 75 -9.82 -6.02 8.55
N GLU A 76 -10.55 -6.73 7.69
CA GLU A 76 -10.02 -7.80 6.85
C GLU A 76 -9.02 -7.25 5.83
N GLN A 77 -9.35 -6.13 5.18
CA GLN A 77 -8.45 -5.47 4.22
C GLN A 77 -7.18 -4.95 4.92
N VAL A 78 -7.31 -4.34 6.09
CA VAL A 78 -6.15 -3.92 6.90
C VAL A 78 -5.29 -5.13 7.28
N SER A 79 -5.92 -6.22 7.72
CA SER A 79 -5.22 -7.47 8.09
C SER A 79 -4.54 -8.13 6.89
N GLU A 80 -5.15 -8.07 5.71
CA GLU A 80 -4.57 -8.57 4.46
C GLU A 80 -3.28 -7.83 4.13
N VAL A 81 -3.31 -6.49 4.15
CA VAL A 81 -2.16 -5.64 3.82
C VAL A 81 -1.01 -5.86 4.82
N ILE A 82 -1.31 -5.94 6.12
CA ILE A 82 -0.31 -6.29 7.14
C ILE A 82 0.25 -7.70 6.89
N GLY A 83 -0.62 -8.67 6.62
CA GLY A 83 -0.23 -10.05 6.32
C GLY A 83 0.62 -10.17 5.05
N ASN A 84 0.41 -9.30 4.06
CA ASN A 84 1.21 -9.24 2.84
C ASN A 84 2.66 -8.84 3.13
N GLY A 85 2.90 -7.93 4.09
CA GLY A 85 4.25 -7.58 4.54
C GLY A 85 5.02 -8.79 5.06
N TRP A 86 4.35 -9.64 5.85
CA TRP A 86 4.95 -10.89 6.33
C TRP A 86 5.23 -11.89 5.22
N LYS A 87 4.35 -12.00 4.22
CA LYS A 87 4.49 -12.93 3.09
C LYS A 87 5.57 -12.48 2.10
N GLY A 88 5.75 -11.18 1.94
CA GLY A 88 6.69 -10.54 1.01
C GLY A 88 8.10 -10.34 1.55
N ARG A 89 8.31 -10.53 2.87
CA ARG A 89 9.63 -10.33 3.51
C ARG A 89 10.75 -11.13 2.84
N PHE A 90 11.93 -10.52 2.75
CA PHE A 90 13.15 -11.25 2.45
C PHE A 90 13.65 -11.96 3.72
N GLY A 91 13.63 -13.30 3.73
CA GLY A 91 14.07 -14.10 4.87
C GLY A 91 13.50 -15.52 4.83
N ARG A 92 14.09 -16.46 5.59
CA ARG A 92 13.60 -17.84 5.62
C ARG A 92 12.17 -17.90 6.19
N ARG A 93 11.33 -18.70 5.53
CA ARG A 93 9.99 -19.06 6.00
C ARG A 93 10.08 -20.02 7.16
#